data_AF-A0A2R6IEH9-F1
#
_entry.id   AF-A0A2R6IEH9-F1
#
_cell.length_a   1.000
_cell.length_b   1.000
_cell.length_c   1.000
_cell.angle_alpha   90.00
_cell.angle_beta   90.00
_cell.angle_gamma   90.00
#
_symmetry.space_group_name_H-M   'P 1'
#
loop_
_entity.id
_entity.type
_entity.pdbx_description
1 polymer ?
#
loop_
_entity_poly.entity_id
_entity_poly.type
_entity_poly.pdbx_seq_one_letter_code
_entity_poly.pdbx_strand_id
1 'polypeptide(L)'
;DRRVVAAVGAIALLAVLARFLFVGARVAHWDEARVGYWILDYLRTGSYEYRPIIHGPFLQHANRAVFGVFGVSDATMRYVPALVGGLLPLTALLFRARLTDGETVALAGFLAANPVLLYYSRFMRGDLLVGAFMFAAFAFFLRASDTRRARDGLAGVGFTALGVTVKENAPVYVLCWLGAAAVVAWLRLVAARTRGERWLPDARTVRARMNAADGRRIAGTALAALAVFLAVVVLFYAPRGDGGATLGAALADPARFPAVVREATVGSYAEFHRVWGSGDKADHAYLPYFRHLLGTLAYGASVLCLFALVGFL
;
A
#
# COMPACT_ATOMS: atom_id res chain seq x y z
N ASP A 1 20.19 6.54 -18.75
CA ASP A 1 20.36 5.52 -19.80
C ASP A 1 19.01 4.94 -20.27
N ARG A 2 18.76 4.95 -21.59
CA ARG A 2 17.60 4.33 -22.26
C ARG A 2 17.61 2.80 -22.12
N ARG A 3 18.80 2.18 -22.07
CA ARG A 3 18.97 0.72 -21.95
C ARG A 3 18.39 0.19 -20.65
N VAL A 4 18.65 0.86 -19.53
CA VAL A 4 18.08 0.49 -18.22
C VAL A 4 16.57 0.60 -18.18
N VAL A 5 16.00 1.66 -18.78
CA VAL A 5 14.54 1.82 -18.82
C VAL A 5 13.92 0.68 -19.65
N ALA A 6 14.52 0.35 -20.79
CA ALA A 6 14.07 -0.77 -21.63
C ALA A 6 14.19 -2.11 -20.90
N ALA A 7 15.29 -2.36 -20.20
CA ALA A 7 15.51 -3.58 -19.42
C ALA A 7 14.47 -3.73 -18.30
N VAL A 8 14.26 -2.68 -17.49
CA VAL A 8 13.23 -2.70 -16.43
C VAL A 8 11.83 -2.83 -17.02
N GLY A 9 11.56 -2.18 -18.16
CA GLY A 9 10.30 -2.33 -18.88
C GLY A 9 10.05 -3.76 -19.35
N ALA A 10 11.06 -4.42 -19.91
CA ALA A 10 10.98 -5.82 -20.31
C ALA A 10 10.76 -6.75 -19.10
N ILE A 11 11.47 -6.50 -17.99
CA ILE A 11 11.27 -7.24 -16.72
C ILE A 11 9.83 -7.07 -16.21
N ALA A 12 9.29 -5.86 -16.21
CA ALA A 12 7.92 -5.60 -15.78
C ALA A 12 6.90 -6.28 -16.71
N LEU A 13 7.12 -6.27 -18.03
CA LEU A 13 6.27 -6.98 -18.98
C LEU A 13 6.25 -8.49 -18.71
N LEU A 14 7.43 -9.11 -18.54
CA LEU A 14 7.54 -10.52 -18.18
C LEU A 14 6.88 -10.81 -16.81
N ALA A 15 7.06 -9.91 -15.84
CA ALA A 15 6.45 -10.01 -14.51
C ALA A 15 4.92 -9.98 -14.57
N VAL A 16 4.33 -9.12 -15.41
CA VAL A 16 2.88 -9.10 -15.68
C VAL A 16 2.46 -10.41 -16.34
N LEU A 17 3.11 -10.83 -17.43
CA LEU A 17 2.77 -12.08 -18.13
C LEU A 17 2.76 -13.28 -17.17
N ALA A 18 3.83 -13.45 -16.38
CA ALA A 18 3.95 -14.53 -15.41
C ALA A 18 2.82 -14.54 -14.36
N ARG A 19 2.27 -13.37 -14.00
CA ARG A 19 1.19 -13.24 -13.01
C ARG A 19 -0.20 -13.48 -13.60
N PHE A 20 -0.37 -13.26 -14.90
CA PHE A 20 -1.63 -13.53 -15.59
C PHE A 20 -1.74 -14.97 -16.11
N LEU A 21 -0.62 -15.62 -16.45
CA LEU A 21 -0.61 -17.01 -16.92
C LEU A 21 -1.29 -17.95 -15.91
N PHE A 22 -2.35 -18.64 -16.33
CA PHE A 22 -3.09 -19.60 -15.49
C PHE A 22 -3.60 -19.03 -14.15
N VAL A 23 -3.85 -17.71 -14.07
CA VAL A 23 -4.25 -17.06 -12.80
C VAL A 23 -5.60 -17.56 -12.28
N GLY A 24 -6.48 -18.04 -13.17
CA GLY A 24 -7.75 -18.67 -12.84
C GLY A 24 -7.70 -20.19 -12.63
N ALA A 25 -6.54 -20.83 -12.75
CA ALA A 25 -6.48 -22.30 -12.73
C ALA A 25 -6.72 -22.93 -11.35
N ARG A 26 -6.59 -22.14 -10.27
CA ARG A 26 -6.81 -22.60 -8.89
C ARG A 26 -8.17 -22.14 -8.37
N VAL A 27 -8.81 -23.03 -7.61
CA VAL A 27 -10.02 -22.73 -6.84
C VAL A 27 -9.75 -21.56 -5.89
N ALA A 28 -10.74 -20.69 -5.73
CA ALA A 28 -10.70 -19.61 -4.75
C ALA A 28 -10.45 -20.12 -3.33
N HIS A 29 -9.43 -19.58 -2.68
CA HIS A 29 -9.23 -19.81 -1.25
C HIS A 29 -10.37 -19.17 -0.44
N TRP A 30 -10.62 -19.65 0.77
CA TRP A 30 -11.66 -19.12 1.66
C TRP A 30 -11.61 -17.58 1.81
N ASP A 31 -10.41 -17.03 1.97
CA ASP A 31 -10.21 -15.59 2.08
C ASP A 31 -10.50 -14.81 0.79
N GLU A 32 -10.26 -15.41 -0.38
CA GLU A 32 -10.64 -14.81 -1.67
C GLU A 32 -12.16 -14.85 -1.85
N ALA A 33 -12.78 -15.98 -1.53
CA ALA A 33 -14.23 -16.19 -1.63
C ALA A 33 -15.00 -15.21 -0.74
N ARG A 34 -14.54 -14.96 0.49
CA ARG A 34 -15.17 -14.00 1.42
C ARG A 34 -15.18 -12.58 0.86
N VAL A 35 -14.07 -12.11 0.30
CA VAL A 35 -14.02 -10.77 -0.33
C VAL A 35 -14.83 -10.75 -1.62
N GLY A 36 -14.74 -11.83 -2.42
CA GLY A 36 -15.48 -12.00 -3.67
C GLY A 36 -16.98 -11.93 -3.48
N TYR A 37 -17.52 -12.59 -2.45
CA TYR A 37 -18.94 -12.57 -2.11
C TYR A 37 -19.48 -11.14 -1.97
N TRP A 38 -18.79 -10.28 -1.21
CA TRP A 38 -19.21 -8.89 -1.00
C TRP A 38 -19.06 -8.03 -2.25
N ILE A 39 -18.10 -8.33 -3.13
CA ILE A 39 -18.00 -7.68 -4.43
C ILE A 39 -19.21 -8.07 -5.32
N LEU A 40 -19.61 -9.34 -5.31
CA LEU A 40 -20.79 -9.81 -6.06
C LEU A 40 -22.10 -9.29 -5.49
N ASP A 41 -22.20 -9.16 -4.17
CA ASP A 41 -23.31 -8.48 -3.51
C ASP A 41 -23.40 -7.02 -3.96
N TYR A 42 -22.29 -6.28 -3.88
CA TYR A 42 -22.22 -4.90 -4.38
C TYR A 42 -22.62 -4.84 -5.86
N LEU A 43 -22.08 -5.72 -6.72
CA LEU A 43 -22.41 -5.76 -8.15
C LEU A 43 -23.92 -5.92 -8.40
N ARG A 44 -24.58 -6.79 -7.63
CA ARG A 44 -26.02 -7.06 -7.73
C ARG A 44 -26.90 -5.92 -7.22
N THR A 45 -26.54 -5.32 -6.08
CA THR A 45 -27.38 -4.33 -5.41
C THR A 45 -27.09 -2.89 -5.82
N GLY A 46 -25.88 -2.63 -6.34
CA GLY A 46 -25.38 -1.27 -6.54
C GLY A 46 -25.05 -0.53 -5.24
N SER A 47 -25.27 -1.16 -4.08
CA SER A 47 -25.06 -0.58 -2.77
C SER A 47 -23.72 -1.03 -2.17
N TYR A 48 -22.96 -0.09 -1.65
CA TYR A 48 -21.71 -0.37 -0.94
C TYR A 48 -21.68 0.40 0.37
N GLU A 49 -21.28 -0.31 1.41
CA GLU A 49 -20.97 0.23 2.73
C GLU A 49 -19.66 -0.38 3.22
N TYR A 50 -18.92 0.38 4.03
CA TYR A 50 -17.64 -0.08 4.56
C TYR A 50 -17.84 -1.25 5.53
N ARG A 51 -17.13 -2.35 5.26
CA ARG A 51 -17.19 -3.59 6.05
C ARG A 51 -15.79 -3.93 6.57
N PRO A 52 -15.43 -3.55 7.81
CA PRO A 52 -14.10 -3.80 8.36
C PRO A 52 -13.69 -5.28 8.36
N ILE A 53 -14.65 -6.20 8.39
CA ILE A 53 -14.39 -7.66 8.39
C ILE A 53 -13.68 -8.16 7.12
N ILE A 54 -13.73 -7.41 6.02
CA ILE A 54 -13.03 -7.71 4.76
C ILE A 54 -11.92 -6.70 4.43
N HIS A 55 -11.51 -5.90 5.41
CA HIS A 55 -10.52 -4.82 5.28
C HIS A 55 -10.97 -3.67 4.37
N GLY A 56 -10.00 -2.87 3.95
CA GLY A 56 -10.21 -1.66 3.18
C GLY A 56 -10.95 -1.90 1.85
N PRO A 57 -11.62 -0.84 1.34
CA PRO A 57 -12.54 -0.87 0.20
C PRO A 57 -11.91 -0.98 -1.20
N PHE A 58 -10.59 -1.01 -1.31
CA PHE A 58 -9.92 -0.92 -2.60
C PHE A 58 -10.37 -1.99 -3.60
N LEU A 59 -10.36 -3.25 -3.17
CA LEU A 59 -10.74 -4.38 -4.02
C LEU A 59 -12.23 -4.35 -4.37
N GLN A 60 -13.07 -3.81 -3.50
CA GLN A 60 -14.52 -3.73 -3.66
C GLN A 60 -14.88 -2.85 -4.86
N HIS A 61 -14.21 -1.70 -4.98
CA HIS A 61 -14.41 -0.80 -6.11
C HIS A 61 -13.63 -1.25 -7.36
N ALA A 62 -12.36 -1.64 -7.19
CA ALA A 62 -11.53 -2.04 -8.32
C ALA A 62 -12.08 -3.30 -9.01
N ASN A 63 -12.45 -4.33 -8.25
CA ASN A 63 -12.96 -5.56 -8.84
C ASN A 63 -14.39 -5.44 -9.34
N ARG A 64 -15.23 -4.55 -8.77
CA ARG A 64 -16.54 -4.26 -9.39
C ARG A 64 -16.35 -3.78 -10.83
N ALA A 65 -15.40 -2.86 -11.06
CA ALA A 65 -15.11 -2.36 -12.41
C ALA A 65 -14.58 -3.48 -13.32
N VAL A 66 -13.65 -4.30 -12.82
CA VAL A 66 -13.11 -5.44 -13.58
C VAL A 66 -14.20 -6.45 -13.93
N PHE A 67 -15.08 -6.81 -12.99
CA PHE A 67 -16.19 -7.73 -13.25
C PHE A 67 -17.21 -7.16 -14.23
N GLY A 68 -17.46 -5.85 -14.20
CA GLY A 68 -18.33 -5.20 -15.17
C GLY A 68 -17.81 -5.24 -16.61
N VAL A 69 -16.50 -5.28 -16.80
CA VAL A 69 -15.86 -5.28 -18.13
C VAL A 69 -15.55 -6.70 -18.63
N PHE A 70 -14.96 -7.54 -17.77
CA PHE A 70 -14.42 -8.85 -18.15
C PHE A 70 -15.30 -10.03 -17.68
N GLY A 71 -16.38 -9.77 -16.95
CA GLY A 71 -17.20 -10.79 -16.33
C GLY A 71 -16.61 -11.36 -15.04
N VAL A 72 -17.41 -12.15 -14.34
CA VAL A 72 -17.06 -12.78 -13.06
C VAL A 72 -16.41 -14.14 -13.33
N SER A 73 -15.19 -14.35 -12.81
CA SER A 73 -14.49 -15.64 -12.84
C SER A 73 -13.34 -15.65 -11.81
N ASP A 74 -12.83 -16.84 -11.51
CA ASP A 74 -11.61 -17.04 -10.71
C ASP A 74 -10.39 -16.34 -11.31
N ALA A 75 -10.35 -16.15 -12.63
CA ALA A 75 -9.29 -15.39 -13.29
C ALA A 75 -9.44 -13.89 -13.05
N THR A 76 -10.61 -13.33 -13.41
CA THR A 76 -10.85 -11.88 -13.40
C THR A 76 -10.78 -11.30 -11.99
N MET A 77 -11.13 -12.08 -10.95
CA MET A 77 -11.03 -11.62 -9.56
C MET A 77 -9.58 -11.34 -9.12
N ARG A 78 -8.59 -11.95 -9.79
CA ARG A 78 -7.16 -11.82 -9.48
C ARG A 78 -6.42 -10.83 -10.39
N TYR A 79 -7.10 -10.21 -11.36
CA TYR A 79 -6.45 -9.29 -12.31
C TYR A 79 -5.85 -8.06 -11.63
N VAL A 80 -6.52 -7.49 -10.64
CA VAL A 80 -6.04 -6.31 -9.90
C VAL A 80 -4.71 -6.60 -9.18
N PRO A 81 -4.61 -7.59 -8.27
CA PRO A 81 -3.33 -7.91 -7.64
C PRO A 81 -2.27 -8.40 -8.64
N ALA A 82 -2.66 -9.09 -9.72
CA ALA A 82 -1.71 -9.57 -10.73
C ALA A 82 -1.08 -8.41 -11.49
N LEU A 83 -1.88 -7.41 -11.86
CA LEU A 83 -1.40 -6.21 -12.54
C LEU A 83 -0.54 -5.36 -11.62
N VAL A 84 -1.00 -5.04 -10.41
CA VAL A 84 -0.24 -4.22 -9.46
C VAL A 84 1.08 -4.90 -9.09
N GLY A 85 1.06 -6.21 -8.82
CA GLY A 85 2.26 -6.99 -8.55
C GLY A 85 3.20 -7.10 -9.75
N GLY A 86 2.67 -7.20 -10.96
CA GLY A 86 3.46 -7.27 -12.20
C GLY A 86 4.11 -5.94 -12.58
N LEU A 87 3.48 -4.81 -12.23
CA LEU A 87 4.01 -3.47 -12.46
C LEU A 87 4.97 -3.00 -11.36
N LEU A 88 5.01 -3.69 -10.21
CA LEU A 88 5.89 -3.36 -9.08
C LEU A 88 7.38 -3.18 -9.47
N PRO A 89 7.98 -3.97 -10.38
CA PRO A 89 9.36 -3.78 -10.83
C PRO A 89 9.66 -2.37 -11.39
N LEU A 90 8.66 -1.67 -11.94
CA LEU A 90 8.84 -0.31 -12.47
C LEU A 90 9.24 0.70 -11.38
N THR A 91 8.90 0.42 -10.12
CA THR A 91 9.30 1.27 -8.98
C THR A 91 10.82 1.34 -8.82
N ALA A 92 11.58 0.37 -9.33
CA ALA A 92 13.04 0.43 -9.34
C ALA A 92 13.57 1.68 -10.05
N LEU A 93 12.87 2.17 -11.08
CA LEU A 93 13.25 3.39 -11.81
C LEU A 93 13.16 4.66 -10.96
N LEU A 94 12.42 4.63 -9.85
CA LEU A 94 12.30 5.75 -8.92
C LEU A 94 13.56 5.91 -8.07
N PHE A 95 14.37 4.85 -7.92
CA PHE A 95 15.59 4.83 -7.13
C PHE A 95 16.87 5.16 -7.93
N ARG A 96 16.75 5.51 -9.22
CA ARG A 96 17.90 5.75 -10.12
C ARG A 96 18.86 6.87 -9.70
N ALA A 97 18.43 7.77 -8.83
CA ALA A 97 19.32 8.80 -8.28
C ALA A 97 20.27 8.25 -7.21
N ARG A 98 20.00 7.04 -6.69
CA ARG A 98 20.67 6.43 -5.54
C ARG A 98 21.20 5.02 -5.81
N LEU A 99 20.74 4.38 -6.88
CA LEU A 99 21.20 3.08 -7.34
C LEU A 99 21.94 3.23 -8.66
N THR A 100 22.99 2.44 -8.84
CA THR A 100 23.63 2.22 -10.13
C THR A 100 22.65 1.59 -11.12
N ASP A 101 23.00 1.64 -12.39
CA ASP A 101 22.20 1.03 -13.46
C ASP A 101 22.05 -0.49 -13.27
N GLY A 102 23.10 -1.18 -12.80
CA GLY A 102 23.06 -2.61 -12.46
C GLY A 102 22.17 -2.93 -11.26
N GLU A 103 22.30 -2.17 -10.17
CA GLU A 103 21.44 -2.32 -8.98
C GLU A 103 19.97 -2.04 -9.27
N THR A 104 19.69 -1.08 -10.16
CA THR A 104 18.32 -0.78 -10.60
C THR A 104 17.69 -1.97 -11.32
N VAL A 105 18.44 -2.59 -12.25
CA VAL A 105 17.98 -3.80 -12.96
C VAL A 105 17.85 -4.98 -12.02
N ALA A 106 18.80 -5.15 -11.09
CA ALA A 106 18.76 -6.21 -10.08
C ALA A 106 17.55 -6.08 -9.14
N LEU A 107 17.23 -4.87 -8.67
CA LEU A 107 16.04 -4.61 -7.87
C LEU A 107 14.75 -4.92 -8.65
N ALA A 108 14.67 -4.51 -9.92
CA ALA A 108 13.53 -4.85 -10.77
C ALA A 108 13.38 -6.38 -10.94
N GLY A 109 14.48 -7.09 -11.18
CA GLY A 109 14.51 -8.55 -11.26
C GLY A 109 14.07 -9.22 -9.97
N PHE A 110 14.56 -8.74 -8.81
CA PHE A 110 14.14 -9.23 -7.50
C PHE A 110 12.63 -9.05 -7.30
N LEU A 111 12.08 -7.85 -7.55
CA LEU A 111 10.64 -7.59 -7.41
C LEU A 111 9.79 -8.43 -8.37
N ALA A 112 10.31 -8.72 -9.58
CA ALA A 112 9.62 -9.51 -10.59
C ALA A 112 9.57 -11.00 -10.23
N ALA A 113 10.71 -11.57 -9.82
CA ALA A 113 10.94 -13.00 -9.70
C ALA A 113 10.90 -13.53 -8.25
N ASN A 114 10.77 -12.67 -7.24
CA ASN A 114 10.61 -13.11 -5.86
C ASN A 114 9.38 -14.03 -5.73
N PRO A 115 9.53 -15.27 -5.21
CA PRO A 115 8.46 -16.26 -5.20
C PRO A 115 7.28 -15.85 -4.30
N VAL A 116 7.54 -15.14 -3.20
CA VAL A 116 6.51 -14.64 -2.29
C VAL A 116 5.67 -13.56 -3.00
N LEU A 117 6.32 -12.60 -3.64
CA LEU A 117 5.63 -11.54 -4.39
C LEU A 117 4.85 -12.11 -5.57
N LEU A 118 5.42 -13.07 -6.30
CA LEU A 118 4.74 -13.74 -7.41
C LEU A 118 3.51 -14.51 -6.93
N TYR A 119 3.62 -15.29 -5.85
CA TYR A 119 2.51 -16.05 -5.30
C TYR A 119 1.37 -15.14 -4.82
N TYR A 120 1.67 -14.16 -3.97
CA TYR A 120 0.64 -13.29 -3.38
C TYR A 120 0.08 -12.27 -4.38
N SER A 121 0.76 -12.02 -5.51
CA SER A 121 0.20 -11.22 -6.62
C SER A 121 -0.85 -11.92 -7.43
N ARG A 122 -1.00 -13.23 -7.26
CA ARG A 122 -2.01 -14.03 -7.95
C ARG A 122 -3.19 -14.32 -7.03
N PHE A 123 -3.29 -13.65 -5.88
CA PHE A 123 -4.24 -13.91 -4.82
C PHE A 123 -5.08 -12.65 -4.55
N MET A 124 -6.42 -12.76 -4.57
CA MET A 124 -7.32 -11.62 -4.36
C MET A 124 -7.41 -11.23 -2.87
N ARG A 125 -6.30 -10.70 -2.35
CA ARG A 125 -6.19 -10.14 -1.01
C ARG A 125 -5.36 -8.86 -1.00
N GLY A 126 -5.53 -8.10 0.07
CA GLY A 126 -4.90 -6.80 0.24
C GLY A 126 -3.40 -6.84 0.56
N ASP A 127 -2.84 -7.97 0.99
CA ASP A 127 -1.49 -8.05 1.53
C ASP A 127 -0.40 -7.58 0.56
N LEU A 128 -0.40 -8.09 -0.66
CA LEU A 128 0.52 -7.59 -1.67
C LEU A 128 0.20 -6.15 -2.04
N LEU A 129 -1.08 -5.82 -2.22
CA LEU A 129 -1.51 -4.51 -2.70
C LEU A 129 -1.06 -3.39 -1.77
N VAL A 130 -1.23 -3.57 -0.44
CA VAL A 130 -0.74 -2.60 0.54
C VAL A 130 0.79 -2.51 0.50
N GLY A 131 1.49 -3.65 0.41
CA GLY A 131 2.95 -3.66 0.29
C GLY A 131 3.45 -2.93 -0.96
N ALA A 132 2.82 -3.17 -2.12
CA ALA A 132 3.17 -2.56 -3.39
C ALA A 132 2.90 -1.05 -3.40
N PHE A 133 1.73 -0.62 -2.91
CA PHE A 133 1.41 0.80 -2.81
C PHE A 133 2.28 1.53 -1.80
N MET A 134 2.53 0.94 -0.63
CA MET A 134 3.43 1.55 0.36
C MET A 134 4.88 1.57 -0.12
N PHE A 135 5.36 0.55 -0.82
CA PHE A 135 6.69 0.56 -1.43
C PHE A 135 6.82 1.62 -2.53
N ALA A 136 5.82 1.74 -3.40
CA ALA A 136 5.77 2.82 -4.39
C ALA A 136 5.74 4.19 -3.73
N ALA A 137 4.94 4.37 -2.67
CA ALA A 137 4.87 5.61 -1.91
C ALA A 137 6.24 6.00 -1.34
N PHE A 138 6.94 5.06 -0.69
CA PHE A 138 8.30 5.26 -0.20
C PHE A 138 9.26 5.68 -1.32
N ALA A 139 9.22 4.97 -2.45
CA ALA A 139 10.06 5.26 -3.61
C ALA A 139 9.80 6.68 -4.17
N PHE A 140 8.54 7.11 -4.22
CA PHE A 140 8.15 8.46 -4.64
C PHE A 140 8.58 9.53 -3.64
N PHE A 141 8.45 9.29 -2.33
CA PHE A 141 8.95 10.21 -1.30
C PHE A 141 10.47 10.38 -1.37
N LEU A 142 11.19 9.28 -1.59
CA LEU A 142 12.63 9.32 -1.75
C LEU A 142 13.03 10.13 -3.00
N ARG A 143 12.36 9.85 -4.12
CA ARG A 143 12.55 10.61 -5.37
C ARG A 143 12.17 12.08 -5.22
N ALA A 144 11.14 12.42 -4.45
CA ALA A 144 10.76 13.79 -4.15
C ALA A 144 11.85 14.50 -3.33
N SER A 145 12.51 13.77 -2.41
CA SER A 145 13.65 14.29 -1.64
C SER A 145 14.86 14.59 -2.53
N ASP A 146 15.10 13.74 -3.55
CA ASP A 146 16.22 13.88 -4.49
C ASP A 146 15.97 14.98 -5.53
N THR A 147 14.78 15.01 -6.12
CA THR A 147 14.45 15.91 -7.23
C THR A 147 13.86 17.25 -6.79
N ARG A 148 13.41 17.35 -5.52
CA ARG A 148 12.67 18.49 -4.95
C ARG A 148 11.39 18.86 -5.70
N ARG A 149 10.79 17.92 -6.45
CA ARG A 149 9.56 18.13 -7.22
C ARG A 149 8.33 17.78 -6.39
N ALA A 150 7.41 18.73 -6.24
CA ALA A 150 6.18 18.54 -5.47
C ALA A 150 5.31 17.38 -6.00
N ARG A 151 5.25 17.20 -7.32
CA ARG A 151 4.48 16.12 -7.96
C ARG A 151 4.89 14.72 -7.50
N ASP A 152 6.18 14.50 -7.24
CA ASP A 152 6.69 13.20 -6.80
C ASP A 152 6.24 12.95 -5.35
N GLY A 153 6.21 13.99 -4.50
CA GLY A 153 5.66 13.91 -3.15
C GLY A 153 4.15 13.68 -3.14
N LEU A 154 3.40 14.37 -4.01
CA LEU A 154 1.95 14.16 -4.17
C LEU A 154 1.63 12.75 -4.67
N ALA A 155 2.43 12.20 -5.59
CA ALA A 155 2.31 10.81 -6.00
C ALA A 155 2.53 9.86 -4.81
N GLY A 156 3.56 10.12 -3.98
CA GLY A 156 3.81 9.36 -2.75
C GLY A 156 2.62 9.38 -1.77
N VAL A 157 1.96 10.53 -1.63
CA VAL A 157 0.75 10.67 -0.82
C VAL A 157 -0.43 9.90 -1.43
N GLY A 158 -0.61 9.98 -2.74
CA GLY A 158 -1.65 9.22 -3.45
C GLY A 158 -1.49 7.71 -3.26
N PHE A 159 -0.26 7.19 -3.40
CA PHE A 159 0.02 5.77 -3.13
C PHE A 159 -0.16 5.39 -1.66
N THR A 160 0.22 6.27 -0.72
CA THR A 160 -0.08 6.05 0.71
C THR A 160 -1.58 5.94 0.95
N ALA A 161 -2.37 6.84 0.35
CA ALA A 161 -3.83 6.82 0.47
C ALA A 161 -4.42 5.54 -0.12
N LEU A 162 -3.93 5.09 -1.29
CA LEU A 162 -4.32 3.80 -1.86
C LEU A 162 -3.97 2.63 -0.92
N GLY A 163 -2.79 2.64 -0.30
CA GLY A 163 -2.41 1.65 0.72
C GLY A 163 -3.41 1.59 1.87
N VAL A 164 -3.82 2.75 2.40
CA VAL A 164 -4.86 2.84 3.45
C VAL A 164 -6.20 2.28 2.98
N THR A 165 -6.59 2.52 1.72
CA THR A 165 -7.82 1.93 1.16
C THR A 165 -7.75 0.42 0.96
N VAL A 166 -6.56 -0.18 0.99
CA VAL A 166 -6.40 -1.64 0.89
C VAL A 166 -6.48 -2.29 2.27
N LYS A 167 -5.72 -1.76 3.23
CA LYS A 167 -5.67 -2.27 4.60
C LYS A 167 -5.39 -1.16 5.59
N GLU A 168 -6.02 -1.30 6.74
CA GLU A 168 -5.96 -0.39 7.88
C GLU A 168 -4.59 -0.42 8.57
N ASN A 169 -3.76 -1.43 8.28
CA ASN A 169 -2.38 -1.55 8.77
C ASN A 169 -1.36 -0.76 7.94
N ALA A 170 -1.76 -0.08 6.85
CA ALA A 170 -0.86 0.78 6.07
C ALA A 170 -0.06 1.79 6.92
N PRO A 171 -0.62 2.43 7.98
CA PRO A 171 0.14 3.34 8.85
C PRO A 171 1.38 2.70 9.51
N VAL A 172 1.39 1.37 9.70
CA VAL A 172 2.55 0.66 10.25
C VAL A 172 3.79 0.83 9.36
N TYR A 173 3.62 0.87 8.04
CA TYR A 173 4.74 1.11 7.12
C TYR A 173 5.35 2.49 7.34
N VAL A 174 4.53 3.52 7.57
CA VAL A 174 5.01 4.87 7.88
C VAL A 174 5.79 4.87 9.18
N LEU A 175 5.30 4.19 10.22
CA LEU A 175 6.01 4.02 11.48
C LEU A 175 7.36 3.31 11.29
N CYS A 176 7.41 2.25 10.48
CA CYS A 176 8.66 1.56 10.13
C CYS A 176 9.65 2.49 9.42
N TRP A 177 9.19 3.32 8.48
CA TRP A 177 10.05 4.29 7.79
C TRP A 177 10.59 5.36 8.75
N LEU A 178 9.74 5.87 9.64
CA LEU A 178 10.16 6.83 10.67
C LEU A 178 11.18 6.21 11.64
N GLY A 179 10.94 4.97 12.08
CA GLY A 179 11.89 4.22 12.90
C GLY A 179 13.22 4.00 12.21
N ALA A 180 13.20 3.56 10.94
CA ALA A 180 14.42 3.39 10.14
C ALA A 180 15.15 4.73 9.93
N ALA A 181 14.43 5.81 9.64
CA ALA A 181 15.00 7.14 9.52
C ALA A 181 15.64 7.64 10.82
N ALA A 182 15.02 7.37 11.97
CA ALA A 182 15.57 7.68 13.28
C ALA A 182 16.87 6.90 13.56
N VAL A 183 16.91 5.60 13.22
CA VAL A 183 18.14 4.79 13.32
C VAL A 183 19.24 5.34 12.42
N VAL A 184 18.93 5.68 11.16
CA VAL A 184 19.92 6.27 10.25
C VAL A 184 20.42 7.62 10.76
N ALA A 185 19.53 8.48 11.27
CA ALA A 185 19.89 9.76 11.86
C ALA A 185 20.81 9.58 13.08
N TRP A 186 20.49 8.62 13.95
CA TRP A 186 21.32 8.24 15.09
C TRP A 186 22.72 7.78 14.66
N LEU A 187 22.81 6.85 13.70
CA LEU A 187 24.09 6.35 13.20
C LEU A 187 24.95 7.47 12.60
N ARG A 188 24.32 8.41 11.88
CA ARG A 188 25.02 9.58 11.32
C ARG A 188 25.50 10.54 12.41
N LEU A 189 24.71 10.76 13.46
CA LEU A 189 25.12 11.55 14.62
C LEU A 189 26.35 10.95 15.30
N VAL A 190 26.34 9.64 15.53
CA VAL A 190 27.47 8.91 16.13
C VAL A 190 28.71 9.05 15.24
N ALA A 191 28.58 8.79 13.93
CA ALA A 191 29.69 8.89 12.98
C ALA A 191 30.26 10.31 12.83
N ALA A 192 29.43 11.34 12.93
CA ALA A 192 29.88 12.72 12.91
C ALA A 192 30.63 13.09 14.20
N ARG A 193 30.13 12.67 15.36
CA ARG A 193 30.82 12.85 16.64
C ARG A 193 32.19 12.19 16.65
N THR A 194 32.31 10.97 16.11
CA THR A 194 33.61 10.28 16.01
C THR A 194 34.59 10.99 15.08
N ARG A 195 34.09 11.73 14.08
CA ARG A 195 34.91 12.55 13.15
C ARG A 195 35.16 13.98 13.65
N GLY A 196 34.64 14.35 14.83
CA GLY A 196 34.71 15.74 15.32
C GLY A 196 33.84 16.73 14.53
N GLU A 197 32.93 16.23 13.68
CA GLU A 197 32.07 17.05 12.83
C GLU A 197 30.74 17.36 13.51
N ARG A 198 30.21 18.57 13.30
CA ARG A 198 28.81 18.88 13.63
C ARG A 198 27.90 18.44 12.48
N TRP A 199 27.03 17.48 12.75
CA TRP A 199 26.07 16.97 11.77
C TRP A 199 24.85 17.87 11.57
N LEU A 200 24.30 18.44 12.65
CA LEU A 200 23.10 19.26 12.58
C LEU A 200 23.46 20.72 12.28
N PRO A 201 22.88 21.34 11.23
CA PRO A 201 22.98 22.78 11.05
C PRO A 201 22.30 23.48 12.23
N ASP A 202 22.85 24.62 12.66
CA ASP A 202 22.24 25.44 13.71
C ASP A 202 20.79 25.78 13.31
N ALA A 203 19.84 25.54 14.22
CA ALA A 203 18.41 25.81 14.01
C ALA A 203 18.17 27.28 13.58
N ARG A 204 19.03 28.21 14.02
CA ARG A 204 19.03 29.60 13.58
C ARG A 204 19.34 29.76 12.09
N THR A 205 20.24 28.93 11.56
CA THR A 205 20.64 28.92 10.14
C THR A 205 19.54 28.34 9.25
N VAL A 206 18.82 27.31 9.73
CA VAL A 206 17.67 26.75 9.00
C VAL A 206 16.52 27.75 8.95
N ARG A 207 16.21 28.39 10.09
CA ARG A 207 15.14 29.40 10.18
C ARG A 207 15.47 30.68 9.42
N ALA A 208 16.73 31.12 9.41
CA ALA A 208 17.18 32.28 8.62
C ALA A 208 17.13 32.05 7.10
N ARG A 209 17.16 30.78 6.66
CA ARG A 209 17.07 30.40 5.24
C ARG A 209 15.64 30.25 4.73
N MET A 210 14.64 30.20 5.62
CA MET A 210 13.24 30.09 5.23
C MET A 210 12.62 31.48 5.13
N ASN A 211 12.28 31.91 3.92
CA ASN A 211 11.51 33.14 3.72
C ASN A 211 9.98 32.84 3.74
N ALA A 212 9.17 33.89 3.77
CA ALA A 212 7.71 33.76 3.75
C ALA A 212 7.17 33.07 2.48
N ALA A 213 7.89 33.14 1.35
CA ALA A 213 7.51 32.48 0.10
C ALA A 213 7.74 30.95 0.18
N ASP A 214 8.82 30.51 0.83
CA ASP A 214 9.07 29.10 1.12
C ASP A 214 8.00 28.53 2.05
N GLY A 215 7.61 29.30 3.07
CA GLY A 215 6.51 28.95 3.97
C GLY A 215 5.19 28.73 3.22
N ARG A 216 4.80 29.67 2.34
CA ARG A 216 3.58 29.55 1.52
C ARG A 216 3.64 28.35 0.58
N ARG A 217 4.80 28.07 -0.03
CA ARG A 217 4.97 26.91 -0.93
C ARG A 217 4.83 25.59 -0.18
N ILE A 218 5.42 25.49 1.02
CA ILE A 218 5.31 24.31 1.87
C ILE A 218 3.85 24.11 2.29
N ALA A 219 3.20 25.16 2.77
CA ALA A 219 1.77 25.11 3.14
C ALA A 219 0.89 24.69 1.97
N GLY A 220 1.08 25.28 0.78
CA GLY A 220 0.33 24.91 -0.42
C GLY A 220 0.55 23.45 -0.84
N THR A 221 1.79 22.95 -0.73
CA THR A 221 2.09 21.53 -1.02
C THR A 221 1.45 20.60 0.02
N ALA A 222 1.47 20.97 1.30
CA ALA A 222 0.84 20.21 2.37
C ALA A 222 -0.69 20.17 2.22
N LEU A 223 -1.32 21.29 1.85
CA LEU A 223 -2.74 21.36 1.55
C LEU A 223 -3.10 20.50 0.34
N ALA A 224 -2.30 20.55 -0.74
CA ALA A 224 -2.50 19.70 -1.90
C ALA A 224 -2.35 18.21 -1.56
N ALA A 225 -1.37 17.85 -0.73
CA ALA A 225 -1.19 16.49 -0.23
C ALA A 225 -2.40 16.03 0.60
N LEU A 226 -2.87 16.86 1.53
CA LEU A 226 -4.06 16.57 2.34
C LEU A 226 -5.29 16.39 1.44
N ALA A 227 -5.47 17.26 0.45
CA ALA A 227 -6.57 17.18 -0.50
C ALA A 227 -6.52 15.88 -1.33
N VAL A 228 -5.35 15.48 -1.83
CA VAL A 228 -5.17 14.20 -2.55
C VAL A 228 -5.49 13.02 -1.66
N PHE A 229 -4.97 13.02 -0.43
CA PHE A 229 -5.22 11.95 0.53
C PHE A 229 -6.71 11.81 0.86
N LEU A 230 -7.35 12.93 1.24
CA LEU A 230 -8.77 12.95 1.55
C LEU A 230 -9.63 12.61 0.34
N ALA A 231 -9.27 13.07 -0.86
CA ALA A 231 -10.01 12.73 -2.07
C ALA A 231 -10.01 11.22 -2.31
N VAL A 232 -8.87 10.53 -2.16
CA VAL A 232 -8.79 9.07 -2.29
C VAL A 232 -9.57 8.38 -1.18
N VAL A 233 -9.40 8.79 0.08
CA VAL A 233 -10.12 8.19 1.22
C VAL A 233 -11.63 8.34 1.06
N VAL A 234 -12.12 9.57 0.80
CA VAL A 234 -13.54 9.85 0.60
C VAL A 234 -14.07 9.10 -0.61
N LEU A 235 -13.33 9.12 -1.72
CA LEU A 235 -13.70 8.37 -2.91
C LEU A 235 -13.89 6.90 -2.58
N PHE A 236 -13.01 6.25 -1.82
CA PHE A 236 -13.11 4.80 -1.60
C PHE A 236 -14.04 4.39 -0.45
N TYR A 237 -14.09 5.16 0.64
CA TYR A 237 -14.82 4.78 1.86
C TYR A 237 -16.27 5.25 1.88
N ALA A 238 -16.64 6.28 1.12
CA ALA A 238 -18.00 6.80 1.14
C ALA A 238 -19.05 5.72 0.74
N PRO A 239 -20.26 5.72 1.31
CA PRO A 239 -21.31 4.79 0.89
C PRO A 239 -21.76 5.00 -0.56
N ARG A 240 -22.25 3.94 -1.23
CA ARG A 240 -22.93 3.98 -2.55
C ARG A 240 -24.29 3.34 -2.46
N GLY A 241 -25.18 3.71 -3.38
CA GLY A 241 -26.54 3.20 -3.49
C GLY A 241 -27.59 4.28 -3.23
N ASP A 242 -28.83 3.82 -3.08
CA ASP A 242 -30.01 4.67 -2.93
C ASP A 242 -30.36 4.83 -1.44
N GLY A 243 -29.69 5.75 -0.74
CA GLY A 243 -30.01 6.09 0.64
C GLY A 243 -28.86 6.69 1.45
N GLY A 244 -29.14 7.68 2.29
CA GLY A 244 -28.15 8.29 3.19
C GLY A 244 -27.15 9.26 2.52
N ALA A 245 -25.97 9.39 3.13
CA ALA A 245 -24.89 10.30 2.70
C ALA A 245 -23.97 9.64 1.67
N THR A 246 -24.50 9.29 0.49
CA THR A 246 -23.74 8.62 -0.58
C THR A 246 -23.06 9.59 -1.53
N LEU A 247 -22.01 9.14 -2.23
CA LEU A 247 -21.38 9.94 -3.29
C LEU A 247 -22.37 10.34 -4.39
N GLY A 248 -23.28 9.43 -4.78
CA GLY A 248 -24.32 9.74 -5.78
C GLY A 248 -25.25 10.85 -5.32
N ALA A 249 -25.69 10.80 -4.06
CA ALA A 249 -26.53 11.84 -3.47
C ALA A 249 -25.79 13.19 -3.35
N ALA A 250 -24.50 13.18 -3.06
CA ALA A 250 -23.67 14.39 -2.98
C ALA A 250 -23.49 15.09 -4.34
N LEU A 251 -23.48 14.32 -5.44
CA LEU A 251 -23.42 14.88 -6.80
C LEU A 251 -24.73 15.55 -7.20
N ALA A 252 -25.87 15.01 -6.75
CA ALA A 252 -27.18 15.60 -6.97
C ALA A 252 -27.46 16.81 -6.05
N ASP A 253 -26.95 16.76 -4.82
CA ASP A 253 -27.11 17.79 -3.81
C ASP A 253 -25.79 18.05 -3.06
N PRO A 254 -25.01 19.07 -3.49
CA PRO A 254 -23.72 19.41 -2.89
C PRO A 254 -23.77 19.73 -1.39
N ALA A 255 -24.94 20.10 -0.84
CA ALA A 255 -25.09 20.35 0.59
C ALA A 255 -24.87 19.09 1.44
N ARG A 256 -24.95 17.89 0.82
CA ARG A 256 -24.69 16.60 1.48
C ARG A 256 -23.21 16.23 1.53
N PHE A 257 -22.34 16.95 0.81
CA PHE A 257 -20.92 16.64 0.73
C PHE A 257 -20.23 16.58 2.11
N PRO A 258 -20.47 17.51 3.07
CA PRO A 258 -19.89 17.41 4.40
C PRO A 258 -20.29 16.14 5.16
N ALA A 259 -21.53 15.66 4.98
CA ALA A 259 -22.00 14.42 5.59
C ALA A 259 -21.28 13.21 4.99
N VAL A 260 -21.08 13.20 3.67
CA VAL A 260 -20.35 12.13 2.95
C VAL A 260 -18.90 12.07 3.39
N VAL A 261 -18.24 13.22 3.49
CA VAL A 261 -16.85 13.31 3.97
C VAL A 261 -16.74 12.80 5.41
N ARG A 262 -17.68 13.19 6.28
CA ARG A 262 -17.72 12.72 7.68
C ARG A 262 -17.90 11.21 7.76
N GLU A 263 -18.81 10.64 6.99
CA GLU A 263 -19.08 9.21 6.97
C GLU A 263 -17.87 8.41 6.45
N ALA A 264 -17.28 8.86 5.35
CA ALA A 264 -16.11 8.22 4.75
C ALA A 264 -14.84 8.31 5.60
N THR A 265 -14.76 9.25 6.54
CA THR A 265 -13.58 9.43 7.40
C THR A 265 -13.85 8.95 8.82
N VAL A 266 -14.70 9.66 9.56
CA VAL A 266 -14.99 9.39 10.98
C VAL A 266 -15.87 8.16 11.12
N GLY A 267 -16.94 8.02 10.32
CA GLY A 267 -17.85 6.87 10.38
C GLY A 267 -17.12 5.56 10.08
N SER A 268 -16.35 5.55 8.99
CA SER A 268 -15.50 4.42 8.61
C SER A 268 -14.45 4.06 9.67
N TYR A 269 -13.81 5.06 10.30
CA TYR A 269 -12.88 4.80 11.40
C TYR A 269 -13.58 4.23 12.64
N ALA A 270 -14.77 4.75 12.99
CA ALA A 270 -15.55 4.25 14.12
C ALA A 270 -15.95 2.78 13.93
N GLU A 271 -16.40 2.40 12.74
CA GLU A 271 -16.69 1.01 12.39
C GLU A 271 -15.45 0.11 12.44
N PHE A 272 -14.32 0.59 11.91
CA PHE A 272 -13.04 -0.11 12.02
C PHE A 272 -12.68 -0.36 13.50
N HIS A 273 -12.71 0.69 14.32
CA HIS A 273 -12.36 0.59 15.73
C HIS A 273 -13.31 -0.34 16.49
N ARG A 274 -14.60 -0.28 16.20
CA ARG A 274 -15.60 -1.18 16.80
C ARG A 274 -15.30 -2.64 16.54
N VAL A 275 -14.84 -2.99 15.33
CA VAL A 275 -14.58 -4.38 14.94
C VAL A 275 -13.19 -4.86 15.37
N TRP A 276 -12.16 -4.04 15.20
CA TRP A 276 -10.76 -4.44 15.37
C TRP A 276 -10.06 -3.81 16.57
N GLY A 277 -10.49 -2.62 16.99
CA GLY A 277 -9.89 -1.88 18.10
C GLY A 277 -10.55 -2.13 19.46
N SER A 278 -11.67 -2.84 19.52
CA SER A 278 -12.41 -3.12 20.75
C SER A 278 -12.93 -4.56 20.84
N GLY A 279 -13.14 -5.04 22.08
CA GLY A 279 -13.66 -6.38 22.37
C GLY A 279 -12.62 -7.50 22.21
N ASP A 280 -13.08 -8.75 22.12
CA ASP A 280 -12.24 -9.96 22.11
C ASP A 280 -11.22 -10.00 20.96
N LYS A 281 -11.50 -9.31 19.85
CA LYS A 281 -10.55 -9.21 18.72
C LYS A 281 -9.37 -8.31 19.00
N ALA A 282 -9.40 -7.48 20.04
CA ALA A 282 -8.25 -6.71 20.51
C ALA A 282 -7.44 -7.48 21.56
N ASP A 283 -7.96 -8.58 22.09
CA ASP A 283 -7.23 -9.45 23.00
C ASP A 283 -6.19 -10.28 22.22
N HIS A 284 -4.93 -9.90 22.38
CA HIS A 284 -3.80 -10.42 21.62
C HIS A 284 -2.65 -10.79 22.55
N ALA A 285 -2.93 -11.67 23.52
CA ALA A 285 -1.88 -12.23 24.36
C ALA A 285 -0.81 -12.91 23.49
N TYR A 286 0.36 -12.26 23.39
CA TYR A 286 1.44 -12.70 22.49
C TYR A 286 1.91 -14.13 22.79
N LEU A 287 2.08 -14.44 24.08
CA LEU A 287 2.70 -15.69 24.51
C LEU A 287 1.87 -16.95 24.16
N PRO A 288 0.54 -17.00 24.40
CA PRO A 288 -0.32 -18.08 23.93
C PRO A 288 -0.23 -18.33 22.42
N TYR A 289 -0.33 -17.28 21.60
CA TYR A 289 -0.25 -17.40 20.13
C TYR A 289 1.14 -17.85 19.67
N PHE A 290 2.20 -17.30 20.25
CA PHE A 290 3.57 -17.70 19.94
C PHE A 290 3.79 -19.19 20.22
N ARG A 291 3.34 -19.67 21.39
CA ARG A 291 3.41 -21.09 21.76
C ARG A 291 2.61 -21.96 20.80
N HIS A 292 1.41 -21.53 20.43
CA HIS A 292 0.56 -22.25 19.49
C HIS A 292 1.19 -22.34 18.09
N LEU A 293 1.79 -21.25 17.60
CA LEU A 293 2.49 -21.22 16.32
C LEU A 293 3.73 -22.10 16.33
N LEU A 294 4.52 -22.08 17.42
CA LEU A 294 5.64 -23.02 17.58
C LEU A 294 5.19 -24.48 17.56
N GLY A 295 4.09 -24.79 18.24
CA GLY A 295 3.48 -26.12 18.19
C GLY A 295 3.09 -26.50 16.77
N THR A 296 2.36 -25.63 16.07
CA THR A 296 1.92 -25.86 14.69
C THR A 296 3.10 -26.03 13.74
N LEU A 297 4.17 -25.25 13.90
CA LEU A 297 5.40 -25.35 13.11
C LEU A 297 6.11 -26.69 13.38
N ALA A 298 6.24 -27.08 14.65
CA ALA A 298 6.88 -28.34 15.04
C ALA A 298 6.13 -29.57 14.50
N TYR A 299 4.79 -29.56 14.58
CA TYR A 299 3.97 -30.68 14.11
C TYR A 299 3.76 -30.68 12.60
N GLY A 300 3.54 -29.53 11.99
CA GLY A 300 3.10 -29.41 10.59
C GLY A 300 4.20 -29.09 9.58
N ALA A 301 5.36 -28.59 10.02
CA ALA A 301 6.39 -28.06 9.11
C ALA A 301 7.84 -28.38 9.54
N SER A 302 8.07 -29.28 10.49
CA SER A 302 9.41 -29.62 11.00
C SER A 302 10.40 -30.03 9.90
N VAL A 303 9.96 -30.85 8.94
CA VAL A 303 10.77 -31.25 7.77
C VAL A 303 11.13 -30.06 6.88
N LEU A 304 10.18 -29.15 6.65
CA LEU A 304 10.40 -27.92 5.89
C LEU A 304 11.39 -26.98 6.59
N CYS A 305 11.32 -26.87 7.91
CA CYS A 305 12.29 -26.10 8.69
C CYS A 305 13.71 -26.67 8.59
N LEU A 306 13.85 -28.01 8.58
CA LEU A 306 15.15 -28.65 8.38
C LEU A 306 15.70 -28.39 6.97
N PHE A 307 14.87 -28.52 5.93
CA PHE A 307 15.30 -28.20 4.57
C PHE A 307 15.65 -26.72 4.38
N ALA A 308 14.97 -25.80 5.07
CA ALA A 308 15.31 -24.38 5.03
C ALA A 308 16.70 -24.10 5.62
N LEU A 309 17.09 -24.80 6.69
CA LEU A 309 18.44 -24.71 7.25
C LEU A 309 19.49 -25.24 6.27
N VAL A 310 19.22 -26.38 5.62
CA VAL A 310 20.12 -26.96 4.62
C VAL A 310 20.26 -26.06 3.39
N GLY A 311 19.17 -25.46 2.91
CA GLY A 311 19.21 -24.55 1.75
C GLY A 311 19.85 -23.19 2.03
N PHE A 312 20.08 -22.84 3.30
CA PHE A 312 20.79 -21.64 3.71
C PHE A 312 22.31 -21.86 3.85
N LEU A 313 22.73 -23.10 4.10
CA LEU A 313 24.14 -23.53 4.21
C LEU A 313 24.73 -23.87 2.84
#